data_AF-A0A950WA88-F1
#
_entry.id   AF-A0A950WA88-F1
#
_cell.length_a   1.000
_cell.length_b   1.000
_cell.length_c   1.000
_cell.angle_alpha   90.00
_cell.angle_beta   90.00
_cell.angle_gamma   90.00
#
_symmetry.space_group_name_H-M   'P 1'
#
loop_
_entity.id
_entity.type
_entity.pdbx_description
1 polymer ?
#
loop_
_entity_poly.entity_id
_entity_poly.type
_entity_poly.pdbx_seq_one_letter_code
_entity_poly.pdbx_strand_id
1 'polypeptide(L)' 'MNAQIAAILAVDGITSGAIYVLIAIGLVLVFLVTRVLYVPFGDIAAFTVLTLAALETGQVPGTIWLVGVLAILATAIEAL' A
#
# COMPACT_ATOMS: atom_id res chain seq x y z
N MET A 1 22.41 22.27 29.44
CA MET A 1 22.39 21.94 28.00
C MET A 1 23.45 22.78 27.32
N ASN A 2 24.35 22.18 26.53
CA ASN A 2 25.44 22.89 25.85
C ASN A 2 24.94 23.37 24.47
N ALA A 3 25.21 24.63 24.11
CA ALA A 3 24.84 25.23 22.83
C ALA A 3 25.35 24.40 21.62
N GLN A 4 26.48 23.71 21.78
CA GLN A 4 27.04 22.82 20.76
C GLN A 4 26.15 21.60 20.48
N ILE A 5 25.55 21.00 21.52
CA ILE A 5 24.65 19.84 21.36
C ILE A 5 23.37 20.29 20.67
N ALA A 6 22.82 21.44 21.06
CA ALA A 6 21.65 22.01 20.41
C ALA A 6 21.90 22.30 18.91
N ALA A 7 23.09 22.81 18.56
CA ALA A 7 23.47 23.07 17.18
C ALA A 7 23.58 21.79 16.34
N ILE A 8 24.17 20.71 16.88
CA ILE A 8 24.29 19.43 16.18
C ILE A 8 22.91 18.81 15.92
N LEU A 9 22.03 18.79 16.92
CA LEU A 9 20.66 18.27 16.75
C LEU A 9 19.84 19.11 15.75
N ALA A 10 20.03 20.43 15.73
CA ALA A 10 19.34 21.29 14.77
C ALA A 10 19.73 20.98 13.33
N VAL A 11 21.03 20.79 13.06
CA VAL A 11 21.50 20.40 11.72
C VAL A 11 21.00 19.01 11.34
N ASP A 12 21.07 18.04 12.24
CA ASP A 12 20.57 16.69 12.01
C ASP A 12 19.06 16.66 11.69
N GLY A 13 18.27 17.43 12.45
CA GLY A 13 16.84 17.60 12.20
C GLY A 13 16.54 18.25 10.86
N ILE A 14 17.31 19.26 10.46
CA ILE A 14 17.16 19.91 9.15
C ILE A 14 17.54 18.95 8.01
N THR A 15 18.64 18.22 8.14
CA THR A 15 19.10 17.28 7.09
C THR A 15 18.13 16.12 6.91
N SER A 16 17.73 15.47 7.99
CA SER A 16 16.73 14.38 7.93
C SER A 16 15.37 14.90 7.45
N GLY A 17 14.92 16.06 7.94
CA GLY A 17 13.70 16.72 7.49
C GLY A 17 13.71 17.02 5.99
N ALA A 18 14.83 17.53 5.46
CA ALA A 18 14.99 17.80 4.03
C ALA A 18 14.88 16.51 3.18
N ILE A 19 15.47 15.40 3.65
CA ILE A 19 15.35 14.09 2.98
C ILE A 19 13.89 13.65 2.93
N TYR A 20 13.15 13.73 4.05
CA TYR A 20 11.74 13.33 4.07
C TYR A 20 10.85 14.21 3.20
N VAL A 21 11.12 15.52 3.14
CA VAL A 21 10.40 16.44 2.25
C VAL A 21 10.66 16.11 0.78
N LEU A 22 11.89 15.80 0.40
CA LEU A 22 12.23 15.38 -0.96
C LEU A 22 11.51 14.08 -1.35
N ILE A 23 11.48 13.09 -0.44
CA ILE A 23 10.73 11.84 -0.65
C ILE A 23 9.24 12.12 -0.81
N ALA A 24 8.66 12.96 0.06
CA ALA A 24 7.25 13.31 0.01
C ALA A 24 6.88 13.99 -1.31
N ILE A 25 7.70 14.95 -1.76
CA ILE A 25 7.49 15.63 -3.04
C ILE A 25 7.62 14.64 -4.20
N GLY A 26 8.61 13.76 -4.19
CA GLY A 26 8.76 12.71 -5.20
C GLY A 26 7.54 11.80 -5.30
N LEU A 27 7.01 11.35 -4.16
CA LEU A 27 5.80 10.53 -4.11
C LEU A 27 4.57 11.27 -4.66
N VAL A 28 4.40 12.55 -4.29
CA VAL A 28 3.30 13.39 -4.79
C VAL A 28 3.40 13.60 -6.29
N LEU A 29 4.61 13.84 -6.83
CA LEU A 29 4.82 14.02 -8.28
C LEU A 29 4.48 12.74 -9.06
N VAL A 30 4.90 11.58 -8.57
CA VAL A 30 4.57 10.28 -9.20
C VAL A 30 3.05 10.08 -9.21
N PHE A 31 2.37 10.34 -8.10
CA PHE A 31 0.90 10.28 -8.04
C PHE A 31 0.22 11.30 -8.95
N LEU A 32 0.75 12.52 -9.07
CA LEU A 32 0.16 13.55 -9.91
C LEU A 32 0.18 13.13 -11.39
N VAL A 33 1.27 12.52 -11.86
CA VAL A 33 1.44 12.11 -13.26
C VAL A 33 0.71 10.81 -13.57
N THR A 34 0.80 9.82 -12.68
CA THR A 34 0.29 8.45 -12.95
C THR A 34 -1.06 8.17 -12.33
N ARG A 35 -1.53 8.99 -11.38
CA ARG A 35 -2.71 8.77 -10.53
C ARG A 35 -2.74 7.40 -9.82
N VAL A 36 -1.62 6.67 -9.82
CA VAL A 36 -1.48 5.32 -9.27
C VAL A 36 -0.30 5.33 -8.30
N LEU A 37 -0.58 5.64 -7.04
CA LEU A 37 0.40 5.58 -5.94
C LEU A 37 0.56 4.14 -5.42
N TYR A 38 -0.42 3.28 -5.70
CA TYR A 38 -0.45 1.87 -5.35
C TYR A 38 -0.97 1.06 -6.55
N VAL A 39 -0.07 0.38 -7.27
CA VAL A 39 -0.41 -0.52 -8.38
C VAL A 39 -1.41 -1.62 -7.99
N PRO A 40 -1.38 -2.22 -6.78
CA PRO A 40 -2.32 -3.27 -6.37
C PRO A 40 -3.81 -2.85 -6.41
N PHE A 41 -4.12 -1.55 -6.43
CA PHE A 41 -5.52 -1.11 -6.58
C PHE A 41 -6.13 -1.53 -7.92
N GLY A 42 -5.32 -1.65 -8.97
CA GLY A 42 -5.79 -2.13 -10.28
C GLY A 42 -6.32 -3.57 -10.19
N ASP A 43 -5.62 -4.42 -9.43
CA ASP A 43 -6.00 -5.83 -9.26
C ASP A 43 -7.29 -5.97 -8.44
N ILE A 44 -7.43 -5.22 -7.34
CA ILE A 44 -8.68 -5.22 -6.54
C ILE A 44 -9.86 -4.68 -7.35
N ALA A 45 -9.65 -3.63 -8.15
CA ALA A 45 -10.67 -3.10 -9.04
C ALA A 45 -11.08 -4.14 -10.11
N ALA A 46 -10.13 -4.87 -10.69
CA ALA A 46 -10.41 -5.95 -11.64
C ALA A 46 -11.23 -7.08 -11.01
N PHE A 47 -10.86 -7.56 -9.81
CA PHE A 47 -11.65 -8.57 -9.09
C PHE A 47 -13.06 -8.08 -8.76
N THR A 48 -13.24 -6.80 -8.46
CA THR A 48 -14.55 -6.21 -8.18
C THR A 48 -15.46 -6.24 -9.41
N VAL A 49 -14.95 -5.84 -10.58
CA VAL A 49 -15.71 -5.86 -11.85
C VAL A 49 -16.03 -7.30 -12.28
N LEU A 50 -15.05 -8.22 -12.21
CA LEU A 50 -15.27 -9.63 -12.56
C LEU A 50 -16.28 -10.31 -11.64
N THR A 51 -16.28 -9.98 -10.34
CA THR A 51 -17.28 -10.48 -9.37
C THR A 51 -18.66 -9.94 -9.71
N LEU A 52 -18.79 -8.64 -10.04
CA LEU A 52 -20.07 -8.05 -10.41
C LEU A 52 -20.66 -8.70 -11.68
N ALA A 53 -19.84 -8.90 -12.71
CA ALA A 53 -20.25 -9.58 -13.94
C ALA A 53 -20.68 -11.05 -13.70
N ALA A 54 -20.01 -11.75 -12.79
CA ALA A 54 -20.41 -13.10 -12.38
C ALA A 54 -21.77 -13.11 -11.65
N LEU A 55 -22.02 -12.13 -10.78
CA LEU A 55 -23.29 -11.98 -10.07
C LEU A 55 -24.44 -11.64 -11.03
N GLU A 56 -24.20 -10.77 -12.02
CA GLU A 56 -25.20 -10.45 -13.06
C GLU A 56 -25.57 -11.66 -13.93
N THR A 57 -24.64 -12.60 -14.11
CA THR A 57 -24.87 -13.86 -14.85
C THR A 57 -25.40 -15.00 -13.95
N GLY A 58 -25.67 -14.72 -12.68
CA GLY A 58 -26.15 -15.71 -11.70
C GLY A 58 -25.11 -16.78 -11.34
N GLN A 59 -23.84 -16.57 -11.69
CA GLN A 59 -22.74 -17.48 -11.39
C GLN A 59 -22.11 -17.10 -10.04
N VAL A 60 -21.68 -18.12 -9.29
CA VAL A 60 -20.92 -17.90 -8.06
C VAL A 60 -19.55 -17.30 -8.40
N PRO A 61 -19.17 -16.13 -7.83
CA PRO A 61 -17.90 -15.49 -8.13
C PRO A 61 -16.70 -16.37 -7.77
N GLY A 62 -15.76 -16.53 -8.70
CA GLY A 62 -14.53 -17.31 -8.49
C GLY A 62 -13.65 -16.80 -7.35
N THR A 63 -13.83 -15.53 -6.95
CA THR A 63 -13.17 -14.90 -5.80
C THR A 63 -13.43 -15.64 -4.49
N ILE A 64 -14.60 -16.30 -4.33
CA ILE A 64 -14.96 -17.06 -3.13
C ILE A 64 -14.00 -18.24 -2.92
N TRP A 65 -13.66 -18.96 -4.00
CA TRP A 65 -12.74 -20.09 -3.93
C TRP A 65 -11.32 -19.65 -3.61
N LEU A 66 -10.90 -18.52 -4.19
CA LEU A 66 -9.58 -17.93 -3.95
C LEU A 66 -9.41 -17.51 -2.49
N VAL A 67 -10.43 -16.85 -1.91
CA VAL A 67 -10.46 -16.51 -0.48
C VAL A 67 -10.47 -17.76 0.39
N GLY A 68 -11.24 -18.79 0.04
CA GLY A 68 -11.30 -20.05 0.78
C GLY A 68 -9.94 -20.76 0.86
N VAL A 69 -9.23 -20.87 -0.26
CA VAL A 69 -7.89 -21.50 -0.30
C VAL A 69 -6.88 -20.70 0.52
N LEU A 70 -6.85 -19.37 0.38
CA LEU A 70 -5.94 -18.53 1.15
C LEU A 70 -6.23 -18.57 2.65
N ALA A 71 -7.50 -18.64 3.06
CA ALA A 71 -7.88 -18.78 4.46
C ALA A 71 -7.44 -20.13 5.04
N ILE A 72 -7.59 -21.22 4.29
CA ILE A 72 -7.12 -22.56 4.69
C ILE A 72 -5.59 -22.56 4.82
N LEU A 73 -4.87 -21.97 3.87
CA LEU A 73 -3.40 -21.88 3.93
C LEU A 73 -2.93 -21.03 5.12
N ALA A 74 -3.55 -19.88 5.36
CA ALA A 74 -3.21 -19.02 6.48
C ALA A 74 -3.45 -19.71 7.83
N THR A 75 -4.60 -20.38 7.98
CA THR A 75 -4.91 -21.16 9.20
C THR A 75 -3.98 -22.36 9.36
N ALA A 76 -3.57 -23.02 8.29
CA ALA A 76 -2.59 -24.10 8.34
C ALA A 76 -1.19 -23.63 8.75
N ILE A 77 -0.77 -22.43 8.32
CA ILE A 77 0.51 -21.84 8.73
C ILE A 77 0.49 -21.45 10.20
N GLU A 78 -0.58 -20.82 10.68
CA GLU A 78 -0.73 -20.45 12.11
C GLU A 78 -0.84 -21.68 13.03
N ALA A 79 -1.35 -22.81 12.52
CA ALA A 79 -1.50 -24.04 13.29
C ALA A 79 -0.22 -24.90 13.37
N LEU A 80 0.84 -24.55 12.61
CA LEU A 80 2.10 -25.29 12.49
C LEU A 80 3.19 -24.65 13.37
#